data_AF-A0AAU7XIY9-F1
#
_entry.id   AF-A0AAU7XIY9-F1
#
_cell.length_a   1.000
_cell.length_b   1.000
_cell.length_c   1.000
_cell.angle_alpha   90.00
_cell.angle_beta   90.00
_cell.angle_gamma   90.00
#
_symmetry.space_group_name_H-M   'P 1'
#
loop_
_entity.id
_entity.type
_entity.pdbx_description
1 polymer ?
#
loop_
_entity_poly.entity_id
_entity_poly.type
_entity_poly.pdbx_seq_one_letter_code
_entity_poly.pdbx_strand_id
1 'polypeptide(L)'
;MAGREGMLGSSLVLGVEETPLLALVQGSGSALRLTADSFQRLLLDSPVLHQRLKRYLYVVMNQLATSSTCNHFHRIEARLARWLLMTQDRAETDQLQLTHEFLAMMLGVRRAGMTLAVIALHARGLIRYQRGAIKLIDRPGLIEASCECYSVDCALYTKMLPVL
;
A
#
# COMPACT_ATOMS: atom_id res chain seq x y z
N MET A 1 2.82 1.01 2.91
CA MET A 1 2.82 1.90 1.72
C MET A 1 1.91 3.08 2.05
N ALA A 2 2.22 4.28 1.56
CA ALA A 2 1.38 5.46 1.73
C ALA A 2 1.16 6.13 0.37
N GLY A 3 -0.07 6.53 0.07
CA GLY A 3 -0.42 7.38 -1.07
C GLY A 3 -0.85 8.77 -0.61
N ARG A 4 -1.73 9.42 -1.39
CA ARG A 4 -2.33 10.73 -1.09
C ARG A 4 -3.08 10.77 0.26
N GLU A 5 -3.50 9.62 0.76
CA GLU A 5 -4.26 9.44 1.99
C GLU A 5 -3.39 9.29 3.24
N GLY A 6 -2.07 9.16 3.08
CA GLY A 6 -1.16 8.75 4.14
C GLY A 6 0.00 9.70 4.40
N MET A 7 0.91 9.26 5.26
CA MET A 7 2.12 9.99 5.58
C MET A 7 3.28 9.04 5.91
N LEU A 8 4.49 9.59 5.87
CA LEU A 8 5.70 8.99 6.42
C LEU A 8 6.06 9.68 7.74
N GLY A 9 6.76 8.98 8.65
CA GLY A 9 7.09 9.53 9.97
C GLY A 9 5.94 9.49 10.99
N SER A 10 4.96 8.60 10.79
CA SER A 10 3.82 8.45 11.71
C SER A 10 4.21 7.96 13.12
N SER A 11 5.44 7.49 13.32
CA SER A 11 6.02 7.18 14.63
C SER A 11 6.05 8.39 15.57
N LEU A 12 6.16 9.61 15.02
CA LEU A 12 6.15 10.85 15.80
C LEU A 12 4.81 11.07 16.52
N VAL A 13 3.72 10.47 16.04
CA VAL A 13 2.41 10.48 16.72
C VAL A 13 2.47 9.71 18.04
N LEU A 14 3.39 8.74 18.15
CA LEU A 14 3.68 7.98 19.36
C LEU A 14 4.78 8.62 20.22
N GLY A 15 5.35 9.76 19.79
CA GLY A 15 6.52 10.35 20.44
C GLY A 15 7.83 9.60 20.18
N VAL A 16 7.90 8.80 19.10
CA VAL A 16 9.10 8.03 18.73
C VAL A 16 9.75 8.64 17.50
N GLU A 17 11.00 9.07 17.65
CA GLU A 17 11.78 9.72 16.58
C GLU A 17 12.53 8.71 15.69
N GLU A 18 12.82 7.51 16.19
CA GLU A 18 13.46 6.49 15.35
C GLU A 18 12.48 5.89 14.33
N THR A 19 12.95 5.73 13.08
CA THR A 19 12.25 4.97 12.05
C THR A 19 13.11 3.79 11.59
N PRO A 20 12.67 2.54 11.78
CA PRO A 20 13.38 1.37 11.27
C PRO A 20 13.11 1.13 9.77
N LEU A 21 12.30 1.98 9.12
CA LEU A 21 11.82 1.79 7.76
C LEU A 21 12.49 2.76 6.79
N LEU A 22 12.87 2.24 5.62
CA LEU A 22 13.25 3.02 4.45
C LEU A 22 12.00 3.37 3.63
N ALA A 23 11.88 4.64 3.23
CA ALA A 23 10.86 5.08 2.30
C ALA A 23 11.41 5.11 0.87
N LEU A 24 10.67 4.52 -0.07
CA LEU A 24 11.00 4.52 -1.49
C LEU A 24 9.86 5.18 -2.28
N VAL A 25 10.21 6.13 -3.15
CA VAL A 25 9.25 6.75 -4.06
C VAL A 25 9.03 5.81 -5.26
N GLN A 26 7.79 5.35 -5.44
CA GLN A 26 7.43 4.38 -6.49
C GLN A 26 6.66 4.99 -7.67
N GLY A 27 6.26 6.26 -7.55
CA GLY A 27 5.58 6.99 -8.60
C GLY A 27 5.87 8.48 -8.45
N SER A 28 5.83 9.20 -9.56
CA SER A 28 5.93 10.66 -9.55
C SER A 28 4.75 11.27 -8.78
N GLY A 29 5.02 12.29 -7.97
CA GLY A 29 3.98 13.00 -7.25
C GLY A 29 4.58 14.10 -6.36
N SER A 30 3.70 14.79 -5.66
CA SER A 30 4.05 15.83 -4.69
C SER A 30 3.77 15.34 -3.28
N ALA A 31 4.59 15.77 -2.33
CA ALA A 31 4.38 15.54 -0.90
C ALA A 31 4.51 16.85 -0.14
N LEU A 32 3.68 17.03 0.88
CA LEU A 32 3.85 18.11 1.85
C LEU A 32 4.85 17.68 2.92
N ARG A 33 5.76 18.58 3.30
CA ARG A 33 6.81 18.30 4.28
C ARG A 33 6.72 19.27 5.45
N LEU A 34 6.78 18.72 6.66
CA LEU A 34 6.93 19.46 7.92
C LEU A 34 8.18 18.96 8.64
N THR A 35 8.75 19.81 9.50
CA THR A 35 9.77 19.37 10.46
C THR A 35 9.13 18.58 11.60
N ALA A 36 9.88 17.68 12.22
CA ALA A 36 9.40 16.90 13.36
C ALA A 36 8.88 17.80 14.49
N ASP A 37 9.63 18.84 14.87
CA ASP A 37 9.25 19.79 15.93
C ASP A 37 7.95 20.54 15.62
N SER A 38 7.76 20.94 14.36
CA SER A 38 6.53 21.63 13.95
C SER A 38 5.35 20.67 13.99
N PHE A 39 5.55 19.44 13.54
CA PHE A 39 4.51 18.41 13.57
C PHE A 39 4.12 18.05 15.01
N GLN A 40 5.08 17.84 15.92
CA GLN A 40 4.81 17.54 17.32
C GLN A 40 4.03 18.66 18.02
N ARG A 41 4.38 19.95 17.77
CA ARG A 41 3.60 21.09 18.28
C ARG A 41 2.16 21.07 17.75
N LEU A 42 1.96 20.86 16.45
CA LEU A 42 0.62 20.75 15.86
C LEU A 42 -0.22 19.62 16.46
N LEU A 43 0.40 18.50 16.87
CA LEU A 43 -0.30 17.41 17.55
C LEU A 43 -0.81 17.80 18.95
N LEU A 44 -0.12 18.70 19.64
CA LEU A 44 -0.55 19.25 20.92
C LEU A 44 -1.67 20.27 20.74
N ASP A 45 -1.55 21.12 19.72
CA ASP A 45 -2.46 22.24 19.49
C ASP A 45 -3.76 21.82 18.79
N SER A 46 -3.78 20.69 18.09
CA SER A 46 -4.94 20.20 17.32
C SER A 46 -5.38 18.79 17.75
N PRO A 47 -6.35 18.68 18.69
CA PRO A 47 -6.91 17.40 19.09
C PRO A 47 -7.53 16.60 17.94
N VAL A 48 -8.12 17.30 16.95
CA VAL A 48 -8.74 16.67 15.77
C VAL A 48 -7.69 16.02 14.88
N LEU A 49 -6.59 16.74 14.59
CA LEU A 49 -5.47 16.19 13.83
C LEU A 49 -4.87 14.97 14.55
N HIS A 50 -4.62 15.11 15.85
CA HIS A 50 -4.06 14.04 16.67
C HIS A 50 -4.95 12.80 16.68
N GLN A 51 -6.27 12.96 16.87
CA GLN A 51 -7.22 11.84 16.81
C GLN A 51 -7.22 11.17 15.43
N ARG A 52 -7.22 11.95 14.34
CA ARG A 52 -7.22 11.40 12.98
C ARG A 52 -5.95 10.60 12.70
N LEU A 53 -4.80 11.08 13.17
CA LEU A 53 -3.53 10.39 13.01
C LEU A 53 -3.41 9.13 13.87
N LYS A 54 -4.00 9.09 15.07
CA LYS A 54 -4.13 7.84 15.84
C LYS A 54 -4.92 6.78 15.08
N ARG A 55 -6.02 7.17 14.42
CA ARG A 55 -6.80 6.26 13.57
C ARG A 55 -6.00 5.81 12.35
N TYR A 56 -5.27 6.72 11.70
CA TYR A 56 -4.38 6.36 10.59
C TYR A 56 -3.31 5.36 11.03
N LEU A 57 -2.69 5.58 12.19
CA LEU A 57 -1.71 4.65 12.75
C LEU A 57 -2.32 3.27 13.01
N TYR A 58 -3.54 3.20 13.56
CA TYR A 58 -4.26 1.95 13.73
C TYR A 58 -4.50 1.23 12.39
N VAL A 59 -4.88 1.95 11.34
CA VAL A 59 -5.01 1.40 9.97
C VAL A 59 -3.67 0.82 9.51
N VAL A 60 -2.57 1.57 9.63
CA VAL A 60 -1.23 1.11 9.21
C VAL A 60 -0.80 -0.15 9.98
N MET A 61 -1.02 -0.19 11.30
CA MET A 61 -0.72 -1.36 12.13
C MET A 61 -1.50 -2.59 11.66
N ASN A 62 -2.80 -2.43 11.39
CA ASN A 62 -3.62 -3.52 10.89
C ASN A 62 -3.15 -3.99 9.51
N GLN A 63 -2.82 -3.07 8.60
CA GLN A 63 -2.30 -3.45 7.28
C GLN A 63 -0.97 -4.21 7.36
N LEU A 64 -0.09 -3.86 8.30
CA LEU A 64 1.15 -4.60 8.55
C LEU A 64 0.85 -6.02 9.05
N ALA A 65 -0.07 -6.17 10.00
CA ALA A 65 -0.52 -7.47 10.50
C ALA A 65 -1.23 -8.31 9.42
N THR A 66 -2.14 -7.71 8.65
CA THR A 66 -2.81 -8.36 7.52
C THR A 66 -1.80 -8.77 6.45
N SER A 67 -0.78 -7.95 6.18
CA SER A 67 0.21 -8.28 5.16
C SER A 67 1.12 -9.43 5.60
N SER A 68 1.45 -9.56 6.89
CA SER A 68 2.25 -10.68 7.38
C SER A 68 1.49 -12.01 7.30
N THR A 69 0.22 -12.05 7.71
CA THR A 69 -0.64 -13.24 7.58
C THR A 69 -0.92 -13.58 6.13
N CYS A 70 -1.23 -12.57 5.31
CA CYS A 70 -1.46 -12.74 3.88
C CYS A 70 -0.24 -13.34 3.17
N ASN A 71 0.97 -12.90 3.55
CA ASN A 71 2.20 -13.43 2.99
C ASN A 71 2.44 -14.90 3.31
N HIS A 72 1.90 -15.40 4.43
CA HIS A 72 2.06 -16.78 4.86
C HIS A 72 0.99 -17.72 4.27
N PHE A 73 -0.27 -17.29 4.24
CA PHE A 73 -1.40 -18.18 3.93
C PHE A 73 -1.89 -18.10 2.48
N HIS A 74 -1.69 -16.99 1.78
CA HIS A 74 -2.22 -16.81 0.42
C HIS A 74 -1.20 -17.07 -0.68
N ARG A 75 -1.72 -17.49 -1.84
CA ARG A 75 -0.92 -17.70 -3.06
C ARG A 75 -0.36 -16.38 -3.60
N ILE A 76 0.79 -16.45 -4.27
CA ILE A 76 1.50 -15.28 -4.83
C ILE A 76 0.60 -14.47 -5.76
N GLU A 77 -0.18 -15.13 -6.63
CA GLU A 77 -1.08 -14.46 -7.57
C GLU A 77 -2.13 -13.60 -6.86
N ALA A 78 -2.81 -14.14 -5.83
CA ALA A 78 -3.82 -13.40 -5.08
C ALA A 78 -3.22 -12.24 -4.29
N ARG A 79 -2.02 -12.42 -3.74
CA ARG A 79 -1.26 -11.38 -3.05
C ARG A 79 -0.82 -10.28 -4.01
N LEU A 80 -0.38 -10.63 -5.22
CA LEU A 80 -0.01 -9.70 -6.27
C LEU A 80 -1.21 -8.88 -6.72
N ALA A 81 -2.36 -9.51 -6.98
CA ALA A 81 -3.59 -8.82 -7.33
C ALA A 81 -4.00 -7.82 -6.23
N ARG A 82 -4.01 -8.23 -4.95
CA ARG A 82 -4.23 -7.33 -3.80
C ARG A 82 -3.25 -6.16 -3.80
N TRP A 83 -1.95 -6.43 -3.96
CA TRP A 83 -0.92 -5.40 -3.90
C TRP A 83 -1.06 -4.38 -5.04
N LEU A 84 -1.37 -4.84 -6.25
CA LEU A 84 -1.62 -3.97 -7.41
C LEU A 84 -2.86 -3.09 -7.20
N LEU A 85 -3.96 -3.64 -6.69
CA LEU A 85 -5.17 -2.87 -6.35
C LEU A 85 -4.88 -1.82 -5.29
N MET A 86 -4.24 -2.21 -4.18
CA MET A 86 -3.83 -1.29 -3.12
C MET A 86 -2.88 -0.18 -3.61
N THR A 87 -2.10 -0.45 -4.65
CA THR A 87 -1.19 0.54 -5.25
C THR A 87 -1.96 1.47 -6.18
N GLN A 88 -2.85 0.93 -7.02
CA GLN A 88 -3.74 1.71 -7.87
C GLN A 88 -4.61 2.67 -7.05
N ASP A 89 -5.14 2.23 -5.91
CA ASP A 89 -5.99 3.08 -5.05
C ASP A 89 -5.24 4.28 -4.49
N ARG A 90 -3.94 4.11 -4.23
CA ARG A 90 -3.06 5.12 -3.64
C ARG A 90 -2.47 6.07 -4.67
N ALA A 91 -2.17 5.54 -5.85
CA ALA A 91 -1.53 6.26 -6.95
C ALA A 91 -2.54 6.87 -7.93
N GLU A 92 -3.80 6.45 -7.87
CA GLU A 92 -4.90 6.88 -8.75
C GLU A 92 -4.57 6.72 -10.24
N THR A 93 -3.85 5.66 -10.56
CA THR A 93 -3.44 5.34 -11.93
C THR A 93 -3.56 3.86 -12.19
N ASP A 94 -3.91 3.52 -13.43
CA ASP A 94 -3.89 2.15 -13.95
C ASP A 94 -2.50 1.74 -14.46
N GLN A 95 -1.53 2.65 -14.55
CA GLN A 95 -0.20 2.38 -15.07
C GLN A 95 0.87 2.54 -14.00
N LEU A 96 1.52 1.43 -13.64
CA LEU A 96 2.52 1.36 -12.58
C LEU A 96 3.89 1.01 -13.14
N GLN A 97 4.91 1.81 -12.81
CA GLN A 97 6.30 1.57 -13.21
C GLN A 97 6.96 0.60 -12.23
N LEU A 98 6.76 -0.70 -12.45
CA LEU A 98 7.16 -1.76 -11.53
C LEU A 98 7.89 -2.88 -12.28
N THR A 99 9.03 -3.30 -11.72
CA THR A 99 9.76 -4.47 -12.19
C THR A 99 9.33 -5.72 -11.44
N HIS A 100 9.54 -6.90 -12.04
CA HIS A 100 9.31 -8.17 -11.34
C HIS A 100 10.22 -8.32 -10.11
N GLU A 101 11.43 -7.76 -10.16
CA GLU A 101 12.36 -7.80 -9.02
C GLU A 101 11.86 -6.94 -7.87
N PHE A 102 11.37 -5.74 -8.15
CA PHE A 102 10.75 -4.89 -7.15
C PHE A 102 9.52 -5.56 -6.53
N LEU A 103 8.61 -6.11 -7.35
CA LEU A 103 7.45 -6.84 -6.83
C LEU A 103 7.85 -8.07 -6.02
N ALA A 104 8.88 -8.80 -6.43
CA ALA A 104 9.40 -9.95 -5.70
C ALA A 104 9.93 -9.53 -4.32
N MET A 105 10.65 -8.42 -4.24
CA MET A 105 11.10 -7.81 -2.99
C MET A 105 9.92 -7.40 -2.11
N MET A 106 8.94 -6.68 -2.67
CA MET A 106 7.78 -6.18 -1.92
C MET A 106 6.88 -7.29 -1.38
N LEU A 107 6.77 -8.42 -2.09
CA LEU A 107 6.01 -9.59 -1.63
C LEU A 107 6.89 -10.64 -0.94
N GLY A 108 8.19 -10.42 -0.77
CA GLY A 108 9.08 -11.39 -0.11
C GLY A 108 9.07 -12.78 -0.78
N VAL A 109 9.08 -12.82 -2.12
CA VAL A 109 9.08 -14.06 -2.91
C VAL A 109 10.27 -14.10 -3.87
N ARG A 110 10.56 -15.28 -4.42
CA ARG A 110 11.58 -15.41 -5.48
C ARG A 110 11.08 -14.78 -6.78
N ARG A 111 12.00 -14.14 -7.53
CA ARG A 111 11.72 -13.53 -8.84
C ARG A 111 11.04 -14.48 -9.83
N ALA A 112 11.38 -15.77 -9.80
CA ALA A 112 10.74 -16.78 -10.63
C ALA A 112 9.25 -16.94 -10.31
N GLY A 113 8.90 -17.04 -9.02
CA GLY A 113 7.50 -17.11 -8.57
C GLY A 113 6.71 -15.84 -8.91
N MET A 114 7.34 -14.67 -8.78
CA MET A 114 6.75 -13.41 -9.20
C MET A 114 6.47 -13.38 -10.71
N THR A 115 7.43 -13.86 -11.51
CA THR A 115 7.28 -13.92 -12.97
C THR A 115 6.10 -14.80 -13.38
N LEU A 116 5.94 -15.96 -12.74
CA LEU A 116 4.79 -16.84 -12.98
C LEU A 116 3.46 -16.17 -12.59
N ALA A 117 3.41 -15.48 -11.45
CA ALA A 117 2.21 -14.77 -11.02
C ALA A 117 1.82 -13.64 -11.99
N VAL A 118 2.80 -12.85 -12.47
CA VAL A 118 2.55 -11.80 -13.47
C VAL A 118 2.04 -12.41 -14.78
N ILE A 119 2.66 -13.51 -15.25
CA ILE A 119 2.22 -14.22 -16.46
C ILE A 119 0.78 -14.74 -16.30
N ALA A 120 0.44 -15.29 -15.14
CA ALA A 120 -0.90 -15.81 -14.87
C ALA A 120 -1.97 -14.69 -14.95
N LEU A 121 -1.74 -13.56 -14.25
CA LEU A 121 -2.64 -12.40 -14.33
C LEU A 121 -2.72 -11.82 -15.76
N HIS A 122 -1.60 -11.80 -16.48
CA HIS A 122 -1.55 -11.33 -17.86
C HIS A 122 -2.35 -12.24 -18.81
N ALA A 123 -2.17 -13.55 -18.70
CA ALA A 123 -2.88 -14.53 -19.53
C ALA A 123 -4.39 -14.51 -19.31
N ARG A 124 -4.83 -14.17 -18.09
CA ARG A 124 -6.23 -13.94 -17.73
C ARG A 124 -6.79 -12.59 -18.23
N GLY A 125 -5.96 -11.75 -18.86
CA GLY A 125 -6.37 -10.43 -19.33
C GLY A 125 -6.54 -9.38 -18.23
N LEU A 126 -6.14 -9.68 -16.99
CA LEU A 126 -6.33 -8.80 -15.84
C LEU A 126 -5.33 -7.63 -15.84
N ILE A 127 -4.13 -7.89 -16.34
CA ILE A 127 -3.06 -6.90 -16.50
C ILE A 127 -2.43 -7.01 -17.88
N ARG A 128 -1.80 -5.93 -18.34
CA ARG A 128 -0.78 -5.95 -19.39
C ARG A 128 0.58 -5.69 -18.79
N TYR A 129 1.57 -6.44 -19.22
CA TYR A 129 2.95 -6.27 -18.77
C TYR A 129 3.83 -5.91 -19.96
N GLN A 130 4.63 -4.88 -19.77
CA GLN A 130 5.78 -4.55 -20.61
C GLN A 130 6.99 -4.37 -19.69
N ARG A 131 8.21 -4.46 -20.22
CA ARG A 131 9.41 -4.42 -19.38
C ARG A 131 9.41 -3.18 -18.48
N GLY A 132 9.33 -3.40 -17.16
CA GLY A 132 9.35 -2.35 -16.15
C GLY A 132 8.03 -1.61 -15.92
N ALA A 133 6.94 -2.01 -16.57
CA ALA A 133 5.63 -1.41 -16.34
C ALA A 133 4.48 -2.43 -16.39
N ILE A 134 3.52 -2.25 -15.49
CA ILE A 134 2.28 -3.03 -15.43
C ILE A 134 1.11 -2.06 -15.62
N LYS A 135 0.23 -2.39 -16.56
CA LYS A 135 -1.06 -1.72 -16.73
C LYS A 135 -2.19 -2.61 -16.21
N LEU A 136 -3.02 -2.10 -15.32
CA LEU A 136 -4.21 -2.79 -14.83
C LEU A 136 -5.31 -2.64 -15.89
N ILE A 137 -5.89 -3.75 -16.34
CA ILE A 137 -6.84 -3.77 -17.46
C ILE A 137 -8.25 -4.03 -16.96
N ASP A 138 -8.40 -5.04 -16.10
CA ASP A 138 -9.68 -5.44 -15.55
C ASP A 138 -9.63 -5.37 -14.03
N ARG A 139 -10.08 -4.23 -13.48
CA ARG A 139 -10.12 -4.01 -12.05
C ARG A 139 -11.11 -4.95 -11.33
N PRO A 140 -12.36 -5.14 -11.80
CA PRO A 140 -13.26 -6.17 -11.24
C PRO A 140 -12.62 -7.57 -11.21
N GLY A 141 -12.03 -8.01 -12.31
CA GLY A 141 -11.36 -9.32 -12.36
C GLY A 141 -10.13 -9.41 -11.45
N LEU A 142 -9.40 -8.30 -11.26
CA LEU A 142 -8.33 -8.23 -10.26
C LEU A 142 -8.85 -8.33 -8.82
N ILE A 143 -10.02 -7.75 -8.53
CA ILE A 143 -10.66 -7.86 -7.21
C ILE A 143 -11.01 -9.33 -6.95
N GLU A 144 -11.61 -10.01 -7.92
CA GLU A 144 -11.91 -11.45 -7.81
C GLU A 144 -10.64 -12.32 -7.69
N ALA A 145 -9.57 -11.93 -8.38
CA ALA A 145 -8.28 -12.63 -8.28
C ALA A 145 -7.55 -12.37 -6.96
N SER A 146 -7.87 -11.27 -6.26
CA SER A 146 -7.23 -10.89 -5.01
C SER A 146 -7.71 -11.73 -3.84
N CYS A 147 -6.90 -11.83 -2.79
CA CYS A 147 -7.36 -12.40 -1.53
C CYS A 147 -8.31 -11.44 -0.80
N GLU A 148 -9.10 -12.00 0.11
CA GLU A 148 -10.04 -11.30 0.97
C GLU A 148 -9.39 -10.17 1.80
N CYS A 149 -8.08 -10.23 2.01
CA CYS A 149 -7.33 -9.17 2.68
C CYS A 149 -7.44 -7.80 1.99
N TYR A 150 -7.75 -7.75 0.69
CA TYR A 150 -7.97 -6.47 -0.01
C TYR A 150 -9.25 -5.79 0.49
N SER A 151 -10.38 -6.52 0.51
CA SER A 151 -11.65 -5.96 0.95
C SER A 151 -11.65 -5.61 2.44
N VAL A 152 -10.98 -6.42 3.27
CA VAL A 152 -10.76 -6.13 4.70
C VAL A 152 -10.02 -4.80 4.89
N ASP A 153 -8.94 -4.58 4.14
CA ASP A 153 -8.18 -3.32 4.21
C ASP A 153 -9.03 -2.13 3.76
N CYS A 154 -9.75 -2.23 2.63
CA CYS A 154 -10.63 -1.16 2.15
C CYS A 154 -11.72 -0.82 3.18
N ALA A 155 -12.38 -1.82 3.77
CA ALA A 155 -13.41 -1.62 4.78
C ALA A 155 -12.84 -0.94 6.03
N LEU A 156 -11.63 -1.31 6.43
CA LEU A 156 -10.95 -0.69 7.57
C LEU A 156 -10.64 0.78 7.31
N TYR A 157 -10.12 1.11 6.12
CA TYR A 157 -9.89 2.51 5.72
C TYR A 157 -11.17 3.33 5.79
N THR A 158 -12.26 2.85 5.17
CA THR A 158 -13.55 3.55 5.18
C THR A 158 -14.08 3.77 6.60
N LYS A 159 -13.94 2.77 7.48
CA LYS A 159 -14.40 2.84 8.87
C LYS A 159 -13.57 3.81 9.71
N MET A 160 -12.25 3.83 9.55
CA MET A 160 -11.33 4.56 10.43
C MET A 160 -11.01 5.97 9.93
N LEU A 161 -11.03 6.17 8.62
CA LEU A 161 -10.66 7.42 7.96
C LEU A 161 -11.76 7.86 6.98
N PRO A 162 -12.99 8.14 7.48
CA PRO A 162 -14.02 8.69 6.63
C PRO A 162 -13.54 10.01 6.01
N VAL A 163 -13.95 10.24 4.76
CA VAL A 163 -13.80 11.55 4.11
C VAL A 163 -14.60 12.54 4.95
N LEU A 164 -13.98 13.69 5.27
CA LEU A 164 -14.66 14.78 5.97
C LEU A 164 -15.70 15.43 5.05
#